data_AF-A0A2N2YRW9-F1
#
_entry.id   AF-A0A2N2YRW9-F1
#
_cell.length_a   1.000
_cell.length_b   1.000
_cell.length_c   1.000
_cell.angle_alpha   90.00
_cell.angle_beta   90.00
_cell.angle_gamma   90.00
#
_symmetry.space_group_name_H-M   'P 1'
#
loop_
_entity.id
_entity.type
_entity.pdbx_description
1 polymer ?
#
loop_
_entity_poly.entity_id
_entity_poly.type
_entity_poly.pdbx_seq_one_letter_code
_entity_poly.pdbx_strand_id
1 'polypeptide(L)'
;MKMAYMKFGYFLILLFWIQTLNANTADEKKLIKAIKNGDEKYIFAALKERSDSELSNGKSGLFYAIKYHQTEIARLFLDKGADPNHLSGKYPLLLWAIKYDRNRIARLLIEFGANVNYRDKNLNTPLIFAVRYNNMPMCKMLIDRGADPTLENASGNRATYYTSYWGNINAKKYIADMEAKVFDSKTTPSLHDGPYIFKDEENELNMVYYDRDQKKNTTRLIEKTIDFRNKDTILKGFGWDKNTYHFQKKYSPVPYKINTDSEIFAVGDVHGKYHALINLLINNKVIDPELKWNFGKGQLVFLGDLFDRGSMVTETLWFLHELSIEAAEAGGNLFVLLGNHETMALTGDHRYINEKYIYFTSYTFTNYFQLYAKETVLGRWLRNQNAILQINDNLFMHAGISPQFEIKKYSFIEINLALQNYLNSEAELKKGTIEDDILSASGPLWYRGYSYSKNTTPQVPQQFVDVFLDSKGLSRMILGHNELPGISTSYEGKVVSIDVQIDESGKSAQGLLIAGTKLYRCYADGRRELLDNK
;
A
#
# COMPACT_ATOMS: atom_id res chain seq x y z
N MET A 1 -70.69 30.01 9.72
CA MET A 1 -69.61 29.52 10.63
C MET A 1 -68.56 28.63 9.95
N LYS A 2 -68.87 27.75 8.98
CA LYS A 2 -67.88 26.85 8.35
C LYS A 2 -66.82 27.51 7.44
N MET A 3 -67.07 28.67 6.84
CA MET A 3 -66.10 29.35 5.95
C MET A 3 -64.99 30.13 6.68
N ALA A 4 -65.19 30.52 7.94
CA ALA A 4 -64.20 31.26 8.73
C ALA A 4 -63.10 30.34 9.30
N TYR A 5 -63.44 29.12 9.71
CA TYR A 5 -62.49 28.13 10.23
C TYR A 5 -61.52 27.61 9.16
N MET A 6 -61.95 27.54 7.90
CA MET A 6 -61.12 27.02 6.80
C MET A 6 -60.03 28.02 6.36
N LYS A 7 -60.30 29.33 6.44
CA LYS A 7 -59.29 30.38 6.18
C LYS A 7 -58.28 30.52 7.33
N PHE A 8 -58.70 30.27 8.57
CA PHE A 8 -57.82 30.35 9.75
C PHE A 8 -56.83 29.18 9.81
N GLY A 9 -57.25 27.97 9.42
CA GLY A 9 -56.37 26.78 9.33
C GLY A 9 -55.27 26.92 8.27
N TYR A 10 -55.58 27.44 7.08
CA TYR A 10 -54.58 27.72 6.04
C TYR A 10 -53.59 28.82 6.45
N PHE A 11 -54.06 29.85 7.17
CA PHE A 11 -53.20 30.92 7.66
C PHE A 11 -52.22 30.44 8.74
N LEU A 12 -52.65 29.55 9.64
CA LEU A 12 -51.79 28.93 10.65
C LEU A 12 -50.75 27.96 10.04
N ILE A 13 -51.13 27.19 9.01
CA ILE A 13 -50.18 26.33 8.28
C ILE A 13 -49.16 27.17 7.52
N LEU A 14 -49.59 28.26 6.88
CA LEU A 14 -48.68 29.18 6.17
C LEU A 14 -47.74 29.90 7.15
N LEU A 15 -48.24 30.34 8.32
CA LEU A 15 -47.41 30.92 9.39
C LEU A 15 -46.43 29.92 9.96
N PHE A 16 -46.83 28.66 10.16
CA PHE A 16 -45.96 27.59 10.64
C PHE A 16 -44.87 27.25 9.59
N TRP A 17 -45.23 27.20 8.31
CA TRP A 17 -44.28 27.06 7.19
C TRP A 17 -43.32 28.24 7.07
N ILE A 18 -43.80 29.47 7.22
CA ILE A 18 -42.97 30.69 7.20
C ILE A 18 -42.05 30.73 8.44
N GLN A 19 -42.54 30.33 9.62
CA GLN A 19 -41.73 30.26 10.84
C GLN A 19 -40.66 29.16 10.75
N THR A 20 -40.96 28.00 10.19
CA THR A 20 -39.99 26.91 9.98
C THR A 20 -38.96 27.25 8.90
N LEU A 21 -39.36 27.90 7.80
CA LEU A 21 -38.43 28.49 6.81
C LEU A 21 -37.54 29.56 7.44
N ASN A 22 -38.11 30.50 8.21
CA ASN A 22 -37.35 31.55 8.87
C ASN A 22 -36.39 31.00 9.95
N ALA A 23 -36.80 29.99 10.72
CA ALA A 23 -35.96 29.31 11.70
C ALA A 23 -34.76 28.62 11.04
N ASN A 24 -34.97 27.90 9.94
CA ASN A 24 -33.88 27.28 9.16
C ASN A 24 -32.87 28.33 8.66
N THR A 25 -33.33 29.49 8.16
CA THR A 25 -32.41 30.55 7.71
C THR A 25 -31.65 31.24 8.85
N ALA A 26 -32.22 31.31 10.06
CA ALA A 26 -31.56 31.88 11.22
C ALA A 26 -30.46 30.95 11.76
N ASP A 27 -30.72 29.65 11.78
CA ASP A 27 -29.76 28.64 12.24
C ASP A 27 -28.62 28.42 11.24
N GLU A 28 -28.90 28.47 9.93
CA GLU A 28 -27.85 28.50 8.90
C GLU A 28 -26.91 29.70 9.08
N LYS A 29 -27.45 30.90 9.33
CA LYS A 29 -26.63 32.10 9.56
C LYS A 29 -25.74 31.97 10.80
N LYS A 30 -26.23 31.33 11.87
CA LYS A 30 -25.43 31.05 13.06
C LYS A 30 -24.31 30.07 12.74
N LEU A 31 -24.60 28.98 12.02
CA LEU A 31 -23.58 28.00 11.63
C LEU A 31 -22.50 28.63 10.72
N ILE A 32 -22.89 29.42 9.72
CA ILE A 32 -21.93 30.13 8.86
C ILE A 32 -21.06 31.11 9.66
N LYS A 33 -21.65 31.80 10.65
CA LYS A 33 -20.91 32.70 11.54
C LYS A 33 -19.94 31.92 12.45
N ALA A 34 -20.35 30.77 12.97
CA ALA A 34 -19.50 29.89 13.74
C ALA A 34 -18.32 29.36 12.91
N ILE A 35 -18.57 28.90 11.68
CA ILE A 35 -17.53 28.50 10.73
C ILE A 35 -16.56 29.66 10.50
N LYS A 36 -17.06 30.86 10.16
CA LYS A 36 -16.23 32.04 9.94
C LYS A 36 -15.32 32.35 11.14
N ASN A 37 -15.82 32.15 12.36
CA ASN A 37 -15.11 32.44 13.60
C ASN A 37 -14.24 31.28 14.10
N GLY A 38 -14.32 30.10 13.51
CA GLY A 38 -13.59 28.91 13.97
C GLY A 38 -14.14 28.31 15.28
N ASP A 39 -15.45 28.45 15.55
CA ASP A 39 -16.06 27.90 16.77
C ASP A 39 -16.30 26.39 16.64
N GLU A 40 -15.22 25.62 16.79
CA GLU A 40 -15.20 24.16 16.69
C GLU A 40 -16.23 23.48 17.60
N LYS A 41 -16.39 23.98 18.83
CA LYS A 41 -17.30 23.39 19.81
C LYS A 41 -18.75 23.52 19.36
N TYR A 42 -19.14 24.71 18.87
CA TYR A 42 -20.47 24.93 18.34
C TYR A 42 -20.72 24.08 17.09
N ILE A 43 -19.75 24.03 16.16
CA ILE A 43 -19.87 23.28 14.91
C ILE A 43 -19.97 21.78 15.20
N PHE A 44 -19.12 21.25 16.09
CA PHE A 44 -19.16 19.85 16.49
C PHE A 44 -20.51 19.47 17.11
N ALA A 45 -21.07 20.32 17.97
CA ALA A 45 -22.39 20.10 18.54
C ALA A 45 -23.49 20.13 17.46
N ALA A 46 -23.43 21.10 16.54
CA ALA A 46 -24.38 21.24 15.44
C ALA A 46 -24.34 20.06 14.44
N LEU A 47 -23.16 19.44 14.27
CA LEU A 47 -22.94 18.27 13.41
C LEU A 47 -23.30 16.93 14.05
N LYS A 48 -23.65 16.89 15.35
CA LYS A 48 -24.07 15.65 16.01
C LYS A 48 -25.49 15.22 15.61
N GLU A 49 -26.30 16.18 15.17
CA GLU A 49 -27.71 15.97 14.80
C GLU A 49 -27.95 16.05 13.28
N ARG A 50 -26.91 16.29 12.47
CA ARG A 50 -26.98 16.46 11.01
C ARG A 50 -25.68 15.98 10.33
N SER A 51 -25.76 15.34 9.17
CA SER A 51 -24.62 15.25 8.23
C SER A 51 -24.30 16.63 7.64
N ASP A 52 -23.14 16.81 6.96
CA ASP A 52 -22.81 18.04 6.20
C ASP A 52 -23.81 18.24 5.04
N SER A 53 -25.04 18.59 5.40
CA SER A 53 -26.18 18.78 4.51
C SER A 53 -26.05 20.15 3.84
N GLU A 54 -26.45 20.21 2.57
CA GLU A 54 -26.39 21.42 1.75
C GLU A 54 -27.05 22.61 2.48
N LEU A 55 -26.27 23.62 2.82
CA LEU A 55 -26.78 24.92 3.25
C LEU A 55 -27.34 25.66 2.03
N SER A 56 -28.19 26.66 2.27
CA SER A 56 -28.86 27.43 1.21
C SER A 56 -27.97 27.80 0.00
N ASN A 57 -28.54 27.61 -1.20
CA ASN A 57 -27.91 27.76 -2.52
C ASN A 57 -26.87 26.68 -2.89
N GLY A 58 -27.01 25.46 -2.38
CA GLY A 58 -26.16 24.31 -2.76
C GLY A 58 -24.73 24.39 -2.23
N LYS A 59 -24.51 25.03 -1.07
CA LYS A 59 -23.19 25.23 -0.46
C LYS A 59 -23.06 24.41 0.81
N SER A 60 -22.01 23.61 0.95
CA SER A 60 -21.76 22.85 2.18
C SER A 60 -21.10 23.68 3.29
N GLY A 61 -21.07 23.15 4.52
CA GLY A 61 -20.26 23.73 5.59
C GLY A 61 -18.78 23.74 5.22
N LEU A 62 -18.31 22.68 4.55
CA LEU A 62 -16.97 22.57 4.00
C LEU A 62 -16.64 23.68 2.98
N PHE A 63 -17.59 24.10 2.13
CA PHE A 63 -17.41 25.27 1.25
C PHE A 63 -17.11 26.55 2.04
N TYR A 64 -17.86 26.81 3.13
CA TYR A 64 -17.63 28.01 3.94
C TYR A 64 -16.31 27.95 4.70
N ALA A 65 -15.87 26.75 5.12
CA ALA A 65 -14.55 26.57 5.71
C ALA A 65 -13.44 26.96 4.72
N ILE A 66 -13.54 26.56 3.44
CA ILE A 66 -12.61 26.97 2.38
C ILE A 66 -12.67 28.49 2.17
N LYS A 67 -13.88 29.05 2.03
CA LYS A 67 -14.10 30.49 1.81
C LYS A 67 -13.47 31.35 2.90
N TYR A 68 -13.59 30.93 4.16
CA TYR A 68 -13.09 31.66 5.32
C TYR A 68 -11.69 31.24 5.79
N HIS A 69 -11.00 30.35 5.06
CA HIS A 69 -9.66 29.84 5.42
C HIS A 69 -9.64 29.16 6.80
N GLN A 70 -10.63 28.33 7.10
CA GLN A 70 -10.75 27.67 8.40
C GLN A 70 -10.31 26.21 8.27
N THR A 71 -9.00 25.96 8.43
CA THR A 71 -8.38 24.65 8.14
C THR A 71 -8.87 23.56 9.09
N GLU A 72 -8.89 23.84 10.39
CA GLU A 72 -9.32 22.85 11.38
C GLU A 72 -10.82 22.56 11.28
N ILE A 73 -11.62 23.58 10.94
CA ILE A 73 -13.04 23.40 10.62
C ILE A 73 -13.24 22.54 9.37
N ALA A 74 -12.43 22.75 8.32
CA ALA A 74 -12.49 21.92 7.11
C ALA A 74 -12.17 20.45 7.42
N ARG A 75 -11.14 20.19 8.24
CA ARG A 75 -10.82 18.84 8.74
C ARG A 75 -11.99 18.25 9.51
N LEU A 76 -12.58 19.00 10.45
CA LEU A 76 -13.74 18.54 11.21
C LEU A 76 -14.92 18.10 10.32
N PHE A 77 -15.24 18.88 9.27
CA PHE A 77 -16.28 18.49 8.32
C PHE A 77 -15.92 17.18 7.58
N LEU A 78 -14.68 17.05 7.13
CA LEU A 78 -14.19 15.86 6.43
C LEU A 78 -14.18 14.61 7.33
N ASP A 79 -13.74 14.73 8.59
CA ASP A 79 -13.78 13.66 9.59
C ASP A 79 -15.21 13.18 9.89
N LYS A 80 -16.21 14.05 9.66
CA LYS A 80 -17.63 13.74 9.79
C LYS A 80 -18.28 13.25 8.48
N GLY A 81 -17.47 12.93 7.47
CA GLY A 81 -17.92 12.35 6.21
C GLY A 81 -18.44 13.37 5.20
N ALA A 82 -18.06 14.66 5.30
CA ALA A 82 -18.33 15.62 4.23
C ALA A 82 -17.66 15.15 2.92
N ASP A 83 -18.40 15.20 1.81
CA ASP A 83 -17.86 14.82 0.51
C ASP A 83 -16.82 15.85 0.03
N PRO A 84 -15.53 15.47 -0.10
CA PRO A 84 -14.49 16.37 -0.60
C PRO A 84 -14.68 16.74 -2.08
N ASN A 85 -15.52 15.99 -2.82
CA ASN A 85 -15.89 16.23 -4.22
C ASN A 85 -17.14 17.09 -4.38
N HIS A 86 -17.72 17.59 -3.27
CA HIS A 86 -18.92 18.42 -3.31
C HIS A 86 -18.77 19.59 -4.30
N LEU A 87 -19.88 19.97 -4.93
CA LEU A 87 -19.93 21.09 -5.87
C LEU A 87 -20.55 22.31 -5.21
N SER A 88 -19.82 23.42 -5.16
CA SER A 88 -20.42 24.72 -4.86
C SER A 88 -20.93 25.33 -6.17
N GLY A 89 -22.21 25.07 -6.48
CA GLY A 89 -22.78 25.31 -7.80
C GLY A 89 -22.27 24.30 -8.84
N LYS A 90 -21.45 24.75 -9.79
CA LYS A 90 -20.80 23.87 -10.81
C LYS A 90 -19.28 23.82 -10.65
N TYR A 91 -18.78 24.04 -9.44
CA TYR A 91 -17.36 24.24 -9.19
C TYR A 91 -16.89 23.39 -8.00
N PRO A 92 -15.99 22.40 -8.22
CA PRO A 92 -15.45 21.53 -7.18
C PRO A 92 -14.78 22.30 -6.05
N LEU A 93 -14.92 21.82 -4.82
CA LEU A 93 -14.29 22.42 -3.63
C LEU A 93 -12.77 22.49 -3.74
N LEU A 94 -12.13 21.46 -4.31
CA LEU A 94 -10.68 21.46 -4.53
C LEU A 94 -10.22 22.62 -5.41
N LEU A 95 -10.97 22.94 -6.48
CA LEU A 95 -10.66 24.09 -7.33
C LEU A 95 -10.83 25.41 -6.59
N TRP A 96 -11.82 25.54 -5.69
CA TRP A 96 -11.94 26.73 -4.83
C TRP A 96 -10.71 26.85 -3.94
N ALA A 97 -10.30 25.76 -3.30
CA ALA A 97 -9.15 25.78 -2.40
C ALA A 97 -7.87 26.21 -3.13
N ILE A 98 -7.59 25.68 -4.33
CA ILE A 98 -6.41 26.06 -5.11
C ILE A 98 -6.50 27.50 -5.62
N LYS A 99 -7.65 27.90 -6.18
CA LYS A 99 -7.85 29.25 -6.73
C LYS A 99 -7.65 30.36 -5.71
N TYR A 100 -8.03 30.12 -4.45
CA TYR A 100 -7.93 31.09 -3.36
C TYR A 100 -6.74 30.83 -2.43
N ASP A 101 -5.74 30.07 -2.90
CA ASP A 101 -4.50 29.77 -2.19
C ASP A 101 -4.70 29.17 -0.78
N ARG A 102 -5.70 28.31 -0.64
CA ARG A 102 -6.02 27.57 0.59
C ARG A 102 -5.25 26.26 0.62
N ASN A 103 -3.93 26.32 0.50
CA ASN A 103 -3.09 25.13 0.27
C ASN A 103 -3.24 24.05 1.34
N ARG A 104 -3.34 24.41 2.62
CA ARG A 104 -3.59 23.43 3.70
C ARG A 104 -4.94 22.73 3.53
N ILE A 105 -5.97 23.46 3.12
CA ILE A 105 -7.30 22.89 2.90
C ILE A 105 -7.33 22.06 1.61
N ALA A 106 -6.67 22.50 0.54
CA ALA A 106 -6.51 21.71 -0.69
C ALA A 106 -5.80 20.37 -0.40
N ARG A 107 -4.76 20.37 0.45
CA ARG A 107 -4.12 19.14 0.93
C ARG A 107 -5.10 18.22 1.65
N LEU A 108 -5.85 18.74 2.62
CA LEU A 108 -6.88 17.98 3.33
C LEU A 108 -7.91 17.38 2.37
N LEU A 109 -8.44 18.17 1.44
CA LEU A 109 -9.40 17.68 0.46
C LEU A 109 -8.84 16.50 -0.34
N ILE A 110 -7.58 16.59 -0.79
CA ILE A 110 -6.93 15.50 -1.55
C ILE A 110 -6.65 14.28 -0.66
N GLU A 111 -6.23 14.48 0.60
CA GLU A 111 -6.04 13.40 1.58
C GLU A 111 -7.34 12.63 1.86
N PHE A 112 -8.48 13.31 1.84
CA PHE A 112 -9.80 12.70 2.02
C PHE A 112 -10.44 12.18 0.72
N GLY A 113 -9.71 12.20 -0.41
CA GLY A 113 -10.19 11.60 -1.67
C GLY A 113 -10.84 12.58 -2.66
N ALA A 114 -10.53 13.88 -2.60
CA ALA A 114 -10.91 14.79 -3.68
C ALA A 114 -10.29 14.37 -5.01
N ASN A 115 -11.12 14.32 -6.05
CA ASN A 115 -10.72 14.02 -7.41
C ASN A 115 -9.86 15.16 -7.97
N VAL A 116 -8.55 14.90 -8.07
CA VAL A 116 -7.53 15.82 -8.58
C VAL A 116 -7.65 16.14 -10.07
N ASN A 117 -8.57 15.48 -10.78
CA ASN A 117 -8.90 15.69 -12.19
C ASN A 117 -10.30 16.30 -12.39
N TYR A 118 -11.03 16.63 -11.33
CA TYR A 118 -12.38 17.21 -11.46
C TYR A 118 -12.33 18.57 -12.16
N ARG A 119 -12.93 18.64 -13.34
CA ARG A 119 -12.93 19.82 -14.21
C ARG A 119 -14.03 20.82 -13.88
N ASP A 120 -13.73 22.11 -14.00
CA ASP A 120 -14.75 23.17 -13.97
C ASP A 120 -15.58 23.21 -15.27
N LYS A 121 -16.52 24.16 -15.35
CA LYS A 121 -17.35 24.40 -16.55
C LYS A 121 -16.57 24.69 -17.84
N ASN A 122 -15.31 25.12 -17.73
CA ASN A 122 -14.43 25.40 -18.85
C ASN A 122 -13.42 24.26 -19.05
N LEU A 123 -13.69 23.09 -18.47
CA LEU A 123 -12.86 21.91 -18.46
C LEU A 123 -11.45 22.08 -17.83
N ASN A 124 -11.22 23.12 -17.02
CA ASN A 124 -9.94 23.30 -16.35
C ASN A 124 -9.80 22.34 -15.16
N THR A 125 -8.65 21.68 -15.07
CA THR A 125 -8.30 20.76 -13.97
C THR A 125 -7.64 21.48 -12.80
N PRO A 126 -7.60 20.86 -11.60
CA PRO A 126 -6.81 21.33 -10.46
C PRO A 126 -5.35 21.62 -10.82
N LEU A 127 -4.75 20.80 -11.67
CA LEU A 127 -3.38 20.99 -12.14
C LEU A 127 -3.23 22.25 -13.02
N ILE A 128 -4.16 22.49 -13.95
CA ILE A 128 -4.20 23.74 -14.73
C ILE A 128 -4.29 24.96 -13.80
N PHE A 129 -5.12 24.87 -12.76
CA PHE A 129 -5.22 25.91 -11.74
C PHE A 129 -3.91 26.11 -10.98
N ALA A 130 -3.30 25.04 -10.47
CA ALA A 130 -2.05 25.11 -9.73
C ALA A 130 -0.92 25.73 -10.57
N VAL A 131 -0.83 25.39 -11.87
CA VAL A 131 0.12 26.00 -12.79
C VAL A 131 -0.18 27.48 -13.03
N ARG A 132 -1.45 27.84 -13.30
CA ARG A 132 -1.86 29.23 -13.55
C ARG A 132 -1.56 30.14 -12.35
N TYR A 133 -1.65 29.61 -11.13
CA TYR A 133 -1.34 30.34 -9.89
C TYR A 133 0.09 30.12 -9.39
N ASN A 134 0.98 29.59 -10.23
CA ASN A 134 2.40 29.41 -9.92
C ASN A 134 2.69 28.58 -8.65
N ASN A 135 1.82 27.63 -8.34
CA ASN A 135 1.89 26.85 -7.11
C ASN A 135 2.56 25.49 -7.35
N MET A 136 3.89 25.50 -7.40
CA MET A 136 4.69 24.29 -7.64
C MET A 136 4.47 23.15 -6.63
N PRO A 137 4.41 23.41 -5.31
CA PRO A 137 4.11 22.36 -4.35
C PRO A 137 2.76 21.69 -4.61
N MET A 138 1.73 22.47 -4.97
CA MET A 138 0.43 21.92 -5.35
C MET A 138 0.51 21.14 -6.66
N CYS A 139 1.25 21.62 -7.67
CA CYS A 139 1.44 20.88 -8.92
C CYS A 139 2.03 19.49 -8.68
N LYS A 140 3.12 19.42 -7.90
CA LYS A 140 3.77 18.15 -7.55
C LYS A 140 2.80 17.24 -6.82
N MET A 141 2.17 17.74 -5.76
CA MET A 141 1.22 16.93 -5.00
C MET A 141 0.05 16.45 -5.85
N LEU A 142 -0.50 17.27 -6.74
CA LEU A 142 -1.58 16.85 -7.63
C LEU A 142 -1.11 15.71 -8.53
N ILE A 143 0.06 15.84 -9.17
CA ILE A 143 0.66 14.77 -9.99
C ILE A 143 0.89 13.50 -9.14
N ASP A 144 1.52 13.64 -7.98
CA ASP A 144 1.81 12.54 -7.05
C ASP A 144 0.52 11.85 -6.56
N ARG A 145 -0.63 12.55 -6.63
CA ARG A 145 -1.96 12.06 -6.26
C ARG A 145 -2.83 11.72 -7.48
N GLY A 146 -2.22 11.54 -8.65
CA GLY A 146 -2.87 11.05 -9.87
C GLY A 146 -3.48 12.12 -10.78
N ALA A 147 -3.05 13.38 -10.72
CA ALA A 147 -3.52 14.36 -11.68
C ALA A 147 -2.95 14.04 -13.07
N ASP A 148 -3.82 13.98 -14.08
CA ASP A 148 -3.44 13.75 -15.47
C ASP A 148 -2.95 15.07 -16.09
N PRO A 149 -1.65 15.19 -16.40
CA PRO A 149 -1.09 16.41 -16.98
C PRO A 149 -1.51 16.63 -18.43
N THR A 150 -2.08 15.60 -19.09
CA THR A 150 -2.46 15.65 -20.50
C THR A 150 -3.88 16.15 -20.73
N LEU A 151 -4.69 16.30 -19.68
CA LEU A 151 -6.06 16.80 -19.78
C LEU A 151 -6.10 18.23 -20.34
N GLU A 152 -6.91 18.40 -21.38
CA GLU A 152 -7.15 19.67 -22.05
C GLU A 152 -8.41 20.36 -21.49
N ASN A 153 -8.33 21.68 -21.37
CA ASN A 153 -9.50 22.50 -21.09
C ASN A 153 -10.33 22.76 -22.37
N ALA A 154 -11.42 23.51 -22.25
CA ALA A 154 -12.34 23.78 -23.36
C ALA A 154 -11.69 24.56 -24.52
N SER A 155 -10.51 25.13 -24.31
CA SER A 155 -9.72 25.81 -25.35
C SER A 155 -8.64 24.91 -25.95
N GLY A 156 -8.61 23.61 -25.63
CA GLY A 156 -7.57 22.68 -26.08
C GLY A 156 -6.22 22.85 -25.38
N ASN A 157 -6.17 23.60 -24.28
CA ASN A 157 -4.92 23.91 -23.58
C ASN A 157 -4.71 22.98 -22.38
N ARG A 158 -3.51 22.39 -22.30
CA ARG A 158 -3.02 21.57 -21.16
C ARG A 158 -2.39 22.42 -20.07
N ALA A 159 -2.01 21.78 -18.97
CA ALA A 159 -1.25 22.43 -17.90
C ALA A 159 0.07 23.04 -18.42
N THR A 160 0.81 22.36 -19.31
CA THR A 160 2.06 22.90 -19.90
C THR A 160 1.88 24.24 -20.61
N TYR A 161 0.77 24.47 -21.30
CA TYR A 161 0.52 25.74 -22.00
C TYR A 161 0.65 26.94 -21.05
N TYR A 162 0.08 26.82 -19.85
CA TYR A 162 0.09 27.89 -18.86
C TYR A 162 1.45 28.09 -18.18
N THR A 163 2.39 27.16 -18.30
CA THR A 163 3.76 27.33 -17.75
C THR A 163 4.57 28.39 -18.50
N SER A 164 4.32 28.55 -19.81
CA SER A 164 5.06 29.49 -20.66
C SER A 164 4.49 30.91 -20.58
N TYR A 165 3.19 31.04 -20.33
CA TYR A 165 2.51 32.34 -20.20
C TYR A 165 2.96 33.13 -18.95
N TRP A 166 3.40 32.44 -17.91
CA TRP A 166 3.80 33.04 -16.62
C TRP A 166 5.29 32.90 -16.29
N GLY A 167 6.10 32.43 -17.24
CA GLY A 167 7.56 32.33 -17.07
C GLY A 167 8.04 31.29 -16.06
N ASN A 168 7.22 30.29 -15.69
CA ASN A 168 7.60 29.28 -14.71
C ASN A 168 8.36 28.12 -15.36
N ILE A 169 9.68 28.29 -15.47
CA ILE A 169 10.61 27.31 -16.07
C ILE A 169 10.57 25.97 -15.31
N ASN A 170 10.41 25.99 -13.98
CA ASN A 170 10.41 24.77 -13.16
C ASN A 170 9.11 23.96 -13.35
N ALA A 171 7.94 24.62 -13.41
CA ALA A 171 6.68 23.96 -13.77
C ALA A 171 6.75 23.43 -15.19
N LYS A 172 7.29 24.21 -16.12
CA LYS A 172 7.41 23.82 -17.53
C LYS A 172 8.17 22.51 -17.67
N LYS A 173 9.37 22.42 -17.10
CA LYS A 173 10.19 21.21 -17.17
C LYS A 173 9.49 20.03 -16.50
N TYR A 174 8.97 20.23 -15.29
CA TYR A 174 8.34 19.15 -14.53
C TYR A 174 7.07 18.63 -15.19
N ILE A 175 6.12 19.50 -15.55
CA ILE A 175 4.86 19.08 -16.19
C ILE A 175 5.13 18.50 -17.58
N ALA A 176 6.05 19.06 -18.36
CA ALA A 176 6.41 18.47 -19.66
C ALA A 176 7.01 17.07 -19.52
N ASP A 177 7.80 16.80 -18.48
CA ASP A 177 8.32 15.45 -18.18
C ASP A 177 7.17 14.49 -17.82
N MET A 178 6.20 14.94 -17.02
CA MET A 178 5.03 14.12 -16.67
C MET A 178 4.12 13.86 -17.89
N GLU A 179 3.87 14.89 -18.70
CA GLU A 179 3.15 14.75 -19.96
C GLU A 179 3.88 13.76 -20.89
N ALA A 180 5.20 13.88 -21.03
CA ALA A 180 5.99 12.98 -21.84
C ALA A 180 5.85 11.53 -21.38
N LYS A 181 5.86 11.24 -20.08
CA LYS A 181 5.63 9.89 -19.54
C LYS A 181 4.26 9.31 -19.90
N VAL A 182 3.23 10.15 -19.95
CA VAL A 182 1.88 9.72 -20.39
C VAL A 182 1.84 9.52 -21.91
N PHE A 183 2.46 10.42 -22.68
CA PHE A 183 2.56 10.32 -24.14
C PHE A 183 3.50 9.21 -24.63
N ASP A 184 4.46 8.80 -23.80
CA ASP A 184 5.37 7.68 -24.05
C ASP A 184 4.67 6.32 -24.02
N SER A 185 3.36 6.30 -23.76
CA SER A 185 2.50 5.14 -24.05
C SER A 185 2.71 4.58 -25.46
N LYS A 186 3.10 5.37 -26.47
CA LYS A 186 3.41 4.83 -27.82
C LYS A 186 4.62 3.89 -27.87
N THR A 187 5.60 4.03 -26.97
CA THR A 187 6.79 3.17 -26.91
C THR A 187 6.68 2.10 -25.83
N THR A 188 5.80 2.29 -24.83
CA THR A 188 5.55 1.32 -23.77
C THR A 188 5.20 -0.05 -24.38
N PRO A 189 5.97 -1.12 -24.04
CA PRO A 189 5.74 -2.45 -24.59
C PRO A 189 4.39 -3.00 -24.15
N SER A 190 3.97 -4.12 -24.74
CA SER A 190 2.82 -4.84 -24.20
C SER A 190 3.14 -5.34 -22.80
N LEU A 191 2.23 -5.10 -21.86
CA LEU A 191 2.38 -5.43 -20.44
C LEU A 191 1.08 -6.04 -19.93
N HIS A 192 1.22 -6.97 -19.01
CA HIS A 192 0.12 -7.65 -18.34
C HIS A 192 0.36 -7.61 -16.83
N ASP A 193 -0.71 -7.48 -16.06
CA ASP A 193 -0.62 -7.48 -14.60
C ASP A 193 -1.95 -7.91 -13.95
N GLY A 194 -1.84 -8.53 -12.78
CA GLY A 194 -2.97 -9.11 -12.05
C GLY A 194 -2.93 -10.65 -11.99
N PRO A 195 -4.02 -11.28 -11.52
CA PRO A 195 -5.24 -10.62 -11.08
C PRO A 195 -5.08 -9.91 -9.73
N TYR A 196 -5.78 -8.78 -9.59
CA TYR A 196 -6.11 -8.20 -8.30
C TYR A 196 -7.55 -8.60 -7.97
N ILE A 197 -7.71 -9.44 -6.95
CA ILE A 197 -9.02 -10.00 -6.59
C ILE A 197 -9.51 -9.28 -5.35
N PHE A 198 -10.51 -8.43 -5.51
CA PHE A 198 -11.17 -7.67 -4.46
C PHE A 198 -12.37 -8.45 -3.94
N LYS A 199 -12.55 -8.46 -2.63
CA LYS A 199 -13.77 -8.92 -1.98
C LYS A 199 -14.61 -7.71 -1.63
N ASP A 200 -15.84 -7.67 -2.10
CA ASP A 200 -16.80 -6.62 -1.73
C ASP A 200 -17.60 -6.98 -0.46
N GLU A 201 -18.45 -6.03 -0.04
CA GLU A 201 -19.33 -6.17 1.13
C GLU A 201 -20.54 -7.09 0.86
N GLU A 202 -20.88 -7.35 -0.41
CA GLU A 202 -22.06 -8.10 -0.84
C GLU A 202 -21.80 -9.60 -1.07
N ASN A 203 -20.57 -10.08 -0.80
CA ASN A 203 -20.09 -11.43 -1.05
C ASN A 203 -19.85 -11.77 -2.53
N GLU A 204 -19.42 -10.80 -3.33
CA GLU A 204 -18.82 -11.04 -4.64
C GLU A 204 -17.29 -10.82 -4.59
N LEU A 205 -16.61 -11.46 -5.55
CA LEU A 205 -15.20 -11.23 -5.83
C LEU A 205 -15.09 -10.52 -7.17
N ASN A 206 -14.47 -9.34 -7.18
CA ASN A 206 -14.11 -8.66 -8.42
C ASN A 206 -12.65 -8.97 -8.78
N MET A 207 -12.45 -9.70 -9.87
CA MET A 207 -11.13 -10.05 -10.39
C MET A 207 -10.74 -9.07 -11.49
N VAL A 208 -9.65 -8.33 -11.26
CA VAL A 208 -9.22 -7.21 -12.09
C VAL A 208 -7.83 -7.45 -12.69
N TYR A 209 -7.68 -7.17 -13.98
CA TYR A 209 -6.42 -7.24 -14.73
C TYR A 209 -6.11 -5.92 -15.42
N TYR A 210 -4.84 -5.59 -15.51
CA TYR A 210 -4.34 -4.55 -16.41
C TYR A 210 -3.79 -5.17 -17.68
N ASP A 211 -4.16 -4.59 -18.82
CA ASP A 211 -3.73 -5.04 -20.14
C ASP A 211 -3.27 -3.86 -20.99
N ARG A 212 -1.99 -3.87 -21.36
CA ARG A 212 -1.38 -2.92 -22.28
C ARG A 212 -1.04 -3.64 -23.59
N ASP A 213 -1.61 -3.16 -24.69
CA ASP A 213 -1.31 -3.60 -26.06
C ASP A 213 -0.55 -2.49 -26.80
N GLN A 214 0.75 -2.70 -27.04
CA GLN A 214 1.59 -1.76 -27.77
C GLN A 214 1.13 -1.55 -29.22
N LYS A 215 0.75 -2.63 -29.93
CA LYS A 215 0.40 -2.58 -31.35
C LYS A 215 -0.87 -1.77 -31.58
N LYS A 216 -1.85 -1.93 -30.70
CA LYS A 216 -3.10 -1.15 -30.73
C LYS A 216 -2.96 0.21 -30.05
N ASN A 217 -1.85 0.44 -29.36
CA ASN A 217 -1.64 1.57 -28.47
C ASN A 217 -2.78 1.76 -27.46
N THR A 218 -3.31 0.67 -26.89
CA THR A 218 -4.40 0.72 -25.91
C THR A 218 -3.98 0.13 -24.59
N THR A 219 -4.44 0.76 -23.51
CA THR A 219 -4.37 0.24 -22.15
C THR A 219 -5.80 0.06 -21.66
N ARG A 220 -6.08 -1.03 -20.95
CA ARG A 220 -7.42 -1.40 -20.49
C ARG A 220 -7.34 -2.00 -19.10
N LEU A 221 -8.40 -1.73 -18.32
CA LEU A 221 -8.74 -2.51 -17.14
C LEU A 221 -9.76 -3.55 -17.58
N ILE A 222 -9.52 -4.82 -17.28
CA ILE A 222 -10.43 -5.92 -17.59
C ILE A 222 -10.87 -6.55 -16.28
N GLU A 223 -12.17 -6.59 -16.03
CA GLU A 223 -12.72 -7.04 -14.76
C GLU A 223 -13.79 -8.12 -14.96
N LYS A 224 -13.97 -8.94 -13.92
CA LYS A 224 -14.99 -9.97 -13.85
C LYS A 224 -15.44 -10.15 -12.42
N THR A 225 -16.74 -9.94 -12.21
CA THR A 225 -17.42 -10.26 -10.95
C THR A 225 -17.74 -11.74 -10.86
N ILE A 226 -17.52 -12.32 -9.68
CA ILE A 226 -17.70 -13.73 -9.39
C ILE A 226 -18.46 -13.87 -8.07
N ASP A 227 -19.66 -14.45 -8.11
CA ASP A 227 -20.38 -14.88 -6.90
C ASP A 227 -19.66 -16.09 -6.27
N PHE A 228 -19.15 -15.92 -5.05
CA PHE A 228 -18.44 -16.97 -4.32
C PHE A 228 -19.27 -17.60 -3.19
N ARG A 229 -20.54 -17.18 -3.01
CA ARG A 229 -21.51 -17.73 -2.04
C ARG A 229 -20.95 -17.95 -0.63
N ASN A 230 -20.03 -17.10 -0.22
CA ASN A 230 -19.40 -17.13 1.11
C ASN A 230 -18.73 -18.47 1.48
N LYS A 231 -18.07 -19.14 0.51
CA LYS A 231 -17.29 -20.38 0.68
C LYS A 231 -15.91 -20.30 0.00
N ASP A 232 -15.02 -21.21 0.38
CA ASP A 232 -13.74 -21.37 -0.32
C ASP A 232 -13.99 -21.70 -1.80
N THR A 233 -13.24 -21.05 -2.68
CA THR A 233 -13.53 -21.03 -4.11
C THR A 233 -12.25 -21.06 -4.94
N ILE A 234 -12.24 -21.89 -5.98
CA ILE A 234 -11.19 -21.88 -7.00
C ILE A 234 -11.64 -20.97 -8.13
N LEU A 235 -10.85 -19.94 -8.41
CA LEU A 235 -11.12 -18.94 -9.42
C LEU A 235 -10.25 -19.24 -10.64
N LYS A 236 -10.86 -19.23 -11.82
CA LYS A 236 -10.13 -19.34 -13.08
C LYS A 236 -9.83 -17.95 -13.62
N GLY A 237 -8.57 -17.70 -13.94
CA GLY A 237 -8.17 -16.52 -14.71
C GLY A 237 -8.89 -16.46 -16.05
N PHE A 238 -8.86 -15.29 -16.68
CA PHE A 238 -9.50 -15.07 -17.97
C PHE A 238 -8.68 -14.14 -18.87
N GLY A 239 -9.06 -14.07 -20.15
CA GLY A 239 -8.28 -13.34 -21.14
C GLY A 239 -6.96 -14.04 -21.44
N TRP A 240 -5.84 -13.33 -21.25
CA TRP A 240 -4.48 -13.86 -21.41
C TRP A 240 -4.08 -14.80 -20.25
N ASP A 241 -4.66 -14.61 -19.07
CA ASP A 241 -4.37 -15.42 -17.91
C ASP A 241 -5.12 -16.76 -17.95
N LYS A 242 -4.34 -17.85 -17.81
CA LYS A 242 -4.82 -19.24 -17.83
C LYS A 242 -4.68 -19.93 -16.48
N ASN A 243 -4.22 -19.22 -15.46
CA ASN A 243 -3.96 -19.79 -14.14
C ASN A 243 -5.26 -19.97 -13.34
N THR A 244 -5.12 -20.68 -12.22
CA THR A 244 -6.15 -20.81 -11.20
C THR A 244 -5.67 -20.22 -9.89
N TYR A 245 -6.60 -19.64 -9.13
CA TYR A 245 -6.31 -18.96 -7.87
C TYR A 245 -7.24 -19.48 -6.79
N HIS A 246 -6.69 -19.78 -5.62
CA HIS A 246 -7.50 -20.18 -4.48
C HIS A 246 -7.92 -18.97 -3.67
N PHE A 247 -9.21 -18.90 -3.37
CA PHE A 247 -9.75 -17.97 -2.39
C PHE A 247 -10.16 -18.73 -1.13
N GLN A 248 -9.58 -18.34 0.00
CA GLN A 248 -9.98 -18.81 1.31
C GLN A 248 -10.84 -17.75 2.01
N LYS A 249 -12.01 -18.19 2.48
CA LYS A 249 -12.91 -17.32 3.26
C LYS A 249 -12.22 -16.82 4.51
N LYS A 250 -11.49 -17.69 5.20
CA LYS A 250 -10.76 -17.40 6.43
C LYS A 250 -9.35 -17.98 6.34
N TYR A 251 -8.37 -17.15 6.69
CA TYR A 251 -7.00 -17.61 6.86
C TYR A 251 -6.81 -18.11 8.29
N SER A 252 -6.13 -19.25 8.41
CA SER A 252 -5.64 -19.72 9.70
C SER A 252 -4.45 -18.85 10.15
N PRO A 253 -4.25 -18.62 11.45
CA PRO A 253 -3.05 -17.95 11.93
C PRO A 253 -1.79 -18.69 11.48
N VAL A 254 -0.82 -17.97 10.92
CA VAL A 254 0.48 -18.55 10.55
C VAL A 254 1.30 -18.75 11.82
N PRO A 255 1.75 -19.97 12.16
CA PRO A 255 2.52 -20.18 13.38
C PRO A 255 3.85 -19.41 13.31
N TYR A 256 4.19 -18.72 14.40
CA TYR A 256 5.46 -18.00 14.52
C TYR A 256 6.58 -18.89 15.10
N LYS A 257 6.23 -20.07 15.61
CA LYS A 257 7.16 -21.04 16.17
C LYS A 257 6.73 -22.46 15.84
N ILE A 258 7.63 -23.24 15.26
CA ILE A 258 7.42 -24.66 14.96
C ILE A 258 8.68 -25.47 15.26
N ASN A 259 8.52 -26.78 15.44
CA ASN A 259 9.63 -27.73 15.46
C ASN A 259 9.43 -28.74 14.33
N THR A 260 10.52 -29.16 13.70
CA THR A 260 10.49 -30.13 12.60
C THR A 260 11.83 -30.85 12.47
N ASP A 261 11.77 -32.11 12.04
CA ASP A 261 12.94 -32.90 11.65
C ASP A 261 13.20 -32.81 10.12
N SER A 262 12.35 -32.09 9.39
CA SER A 262 12.46 -31.94 7.93
C SER A 262 13.44 -30.82 7.55
N GLU A 263 13.90 -30.86 6.31
CA GLU A 263 14.78 -29.83 5.76
C GLU A 263 14.09 -28.46 5.67
N ILE A 264 14.87 -27.40 5.82
CA ILE A 264 14.42 -26.01 5.65
C ILE A 264 15.15 -25.41 4.46
N PHE A 265 14.44 -24.85 3.50
CA PHE A 265 15.00 -24.05 2.41
C PHE A 265 14.59 -22.60 2.62
N ALA A 266 15.56 -21.69 2.77
CA ALA A 266 15.31 -20.28 2.99
C ALA A 266 15.81 -19.44 1.82
N VAL A 267 15.04 -18.42 1.45
CA VAL A 267 15.32 -17.48 0.36
C VAL A 267 15.30 -16.06 0.92
N GLY A 268 16.30 -15.27 0.56
CA GLY A 268 16.37 -13.84 0.88
C GLY A 268 15.48 -12.99 -0.02
N ASP A 269 15.92 -11.77 -0.29
CA ASP A 269 15.14 -10.73 -0.94
C ASP A 269 14.92 -11.05 -2.43
N VAL A 270 13.65 -11.06 -2.87
CA VAL A 270 13.28 -11.47 -4.25
C VAL A 270 13.05 -10.26 -5.15
N HIS A 271 12.47 -9.17 -4.61
CA HIS A 271 12.21 -7.93 -5.31
C HIS A 271 11.58 -8.10 -6.71
N GLY A 272 10.49 -8.89 -6.80
CA GLY A 272 9.79 -9.16 -8.05
C GLY A 272 10.62 -9.84 -9.14
N LYS A 273 11.75 -10.49 -8.82
CA LYS A 273 12.59 -11.27 -9.77
C LYS A 273 12.07 -12.72 -9.93
N TYR A 274 10.82 -12.84 -10.34
CA TYR A 274 10.07 -14.10 -10.40
C TYR A 274 10.82 -15.25 -11.11
N HIS A 275 11.34 -15.05 -12.32
CA HIS A 275 12.02 -16.12 -13.05
C HIS A 275 13.30 -16.62 -12.38
N ALA A 276 14.04 -15.73 -11.71
CA ALA A 276 15.23 -16.12 -10.95
C ALA A 276 14.85 -17.00 -9.76
N LEU A 277 13.77 -16.62 -9.05
CA LEU A 277 13.20 -17.42 -7.97
C LEU A 277 12.78 -18.81 -8.46
N ILE A 278 11.98 -18.89 -9.53
CA ILE A 278 11.51 -20.17 -10.08
C ILE A 278 12.69 -21.07 -10.46
N ASN A 279 13.69 -20.53 -11.15
CA ASN A 279 14.89 -21.29 -11.53
C ASN A 279 15.63 -21.83 -10.31
N LEU A 280 15.80 -21.00 -9.26
CA LEU A 280 16.44 -21.41 -8.01
C LEU A 280 15.69 -22.57 -7.36
N LEU A 281 14.36 -22.49 -7.27
CA LEU A 281 13.54 -23.51 -6.61
C LEU A 281 13.48 -24.83 -7.41
N ILE A 282 13.34 -24.78 -8.74
CA ILE A 282 13.34 -25.98 -9.61
C ILE A 282 14.68 -26.71 -9.54
N ASN A 283 15.77 -25.96 -9.66
CA ASN A 283 17.10 -26.57 -9.72
C ASN A 283 17.53 -27.13 -8.36
N ASN A 284 16.97 -26.61 -7.26
CA ASN A 284 17.19 -27.14 -5.91
C ASN A 284 16.13 -28.14 -5.43
N LYS A 285 15.18 -28.53 -6.31
CA LYS A 285 14.15 -29.55 -6.04
C LYS A 285 13.18 -29.18 -4.92
N VAL A 286 12.94 -27.89 -4.75
CA VAL A 286 11.88 -27.38 -3.86
C VAL A 286 10.52 -27.42 -4.56
N ILE A 287 10.52 -27.13 -5.87
CA ILE A 287 9.38 -27.29 -6.76
C ILE A 287 9.76 -28.13 -7.99
N ASP A 288 8.78 -28.67 -8.68
CA ASP A 288 8.97 -29.35 -9.96
C ASP A 288 8.90 -28.38 -11.16
N PRO A 289 9.26 -28.80 -12.39
CA PRO A 289 9.17 -27.97 -13.59
C PRO A 289 7.75 -27.46 -13.92
N GLU A 290 6.73 -28.13 -13.40
CA GLU A 290 5.31 -27.76 -13.50
C GLU A 290 4.89 -26.73 -12.42
N LEU A 291 5.85 -26.22 -11.65
CA LEU A 291 5.70 -25.22 -10.58
C LEU A 291 4.94 -25.72 -9.36
N LYS A 292 4.91 -27.04 -9.13
CA LYS A 292 4.24 -27.68 -8.00
C LYS A 292 5.19 -27.97 -6.86
N TRP A 293 4.64 -27.99 -5.65
CA TRP A 293 5.39 -28.33 -4.45
C TRP A 293 6.04 -29.71 -4.57
N ASN A 294 7.37 -29.74 -4.42
CA ASN A 294 8.16 -30.97 -4.52
C ASN A 294 9.12 -31.14 -3.32
N PHE A 295 8.82 -30.46 -2.20
CA PHE A 295 9.69 -30.45 -1.02
C PHE A 295 9.14 -31.29 0.15
N GLY A 296 8.19 -32.18 -0.11
CA GLY A 296 7.64 -33.11 0.88
C GLY A 296 7.14 -32.39 2.14
N LYS A 297 7.65 -32.80 3.31
CA LYS A 297 7.37 -32.14 4.61
C LYS A 297 8.34 -31.01 4.95
N GLY A 298 9.14 -30.58 3.98
CA GLY A 298 10.12 -29.51 4.14
C GLY A 298 9.48 -28.16 4.44
N GLN A 299 10.30 -27.23 4.90
CA GLN A 299 9.88 -25.88 5.24
C GLN A 299 10.52 -24.89 4.28
N LEU A 300 9.72 -24.16 3.51
CA LEU A 300 10.20 -23.08 2.65
C LEU A 300 10.00 -21.74 3.36
N VAL A 301 11.05 -20.93 3.49
CA VAL A 301 11.01 -19.65 4.22
C VAL A 301 11.49 -18.51 3.33
N PHE A 302 10.69 -17.47 3.18
CA PHE A 302 11.06 -16.21 2.54
C PHE A 302 11.25 -15.12 3.60
N LEU A 303 12.39 -14.43 3.57
CA LEU A 303 12.73 -13.42 4.59
C LEU A 303 12.19 -12.01 4.29
N GLY A 304 11.14 -11.88 3.48
CA GLY A 304 10.56 -10.60 3.09
C GLY A 304 11.17 -10.03 1.81
N ASP A 305 10.84 -8.77 1.53
CA ASP A 305 11.26 -8.03 0.34
C ASP A 305 10.93 -8.75 -0.98
N LEU A 306 9.70 -9.23 -1.09
CA LEU A 306 9.07 -9.71 -2.32
C LEU A 306 8.63 -8.55 -3.23
N PHE A 307 8.30 -7.41 -2.63
CA PHE A 307 7.85 -6.19 -3.31
C PHE A 307 9.00 -5.37 -3.91
N ASP A 308 8.61 -4.42 -4.77
CA ASP A 308 9.44 -3.36 -5.35
C ASP A 308 10.57 -3.83 -6.30
N ARG A 309 11.17 -2.85 -6.98
CA ARG A 309 12.26 -2.94 -7.97
C ARG A 309 11.92 -3.76 -9.22
N GLY A 310 11.58 -5.04 -9.08
CA GLY A 310 11.23 -5.94 -10.18
C GLY A 310 9.80 -5.76 -10.69
N SER A 311 9.54 -6.27 -11.89
CA SER A 311 8.27 -6.12 -12.59
C SER A 311 7.31 -7.29 -12.41
N MET A 312 7.66 -8.32 -11.62
CA MET A 312 6.84 -9.53 -11.45
C MET A 312 6.47 -9.82 -9.99
N VAL A 313 6.12 -8.77 -9.23
CA VAL A 313 5.68 -8.86 -7.83
C VAL A 313 4.36 -9.63 -7.74
N THR A 314 3.36 -9.29 -8.55
CA THR A 314 2.02 -9.92 -8.49
C THR A 314 2.09 -11.43 -8.80
N GLU A 315 2.90 -11.81 -9.79
CA GLU A 315 3.17 -13.20 -10.17
C GLU A 315 3.88 -13.96 -9.05
N THR A 316 4.88 -13.32 -8.41
CA THR A 316 5.59 -13.88 -7.25
C THR A 316 4.63 -14.14 -6.08
N LEU A 317 3.78 -13.16 -5.75
CA LEU A 317 2.83 -13.27 -4.64
C LEU A 317 1.78 -14.36 -4.88
N TRP A 318 1.22 -14.45 -6.09
CA TRP A 318 0.28 -15.53 -6.41
C TRP A 318 0.96 -16.89 -6.39
N PHE A 319 2.16 -17.02 -6.97
CA PHE A 319 2.91 -18.26 -6.92
C PHE A 319 3.13 -18.73 -5.47
N LEU A 320 3.58 -17.85 -4.58
CA LEU A 320 3.80 -18.19 -3.17
C LEU A 320 2.50 -18.47 -2.42
N HIS A 321 1.42 -17.75 -2.72
CA HIS A 321 0.10 -18.01 -2.16
C HIS A 321 -0.36 -19.43 -2.49
N GLU A 322 -0.36 -19.80 -3.77
CA GLU A 322 -0.79 -21.12 -4.23
C GLU A 322 0.14 -22.23 -3.71
N LEU A 323 1.46 -22.01 -3.76
CA LEU A 323 2.44 -22.97 -3.28
C LEU A 323 2.32 -23.19 -1.76
N SER A 324 1.87 -22.19 -0.99
CA SER A 324 1.65 -22.35 0.46
C SER A 324 0.52 -23.34 0.78
N ILE A 325 -0.50 -23.42 -0.08
CA ILE A 325 -1.59 -24.37 0.04
C ILE A 325 -1.08 -25.78 -0.26
N GLU A 326 -0.35 -25.95 -1.37
CA GLU A 326 0.23 -27.24 -1.75
C GLU A 326 1.24 -27.75 -0.69
N ALA A 327 2.05 -26.86 -0.12
CA ALA A 327 2.98 -27.21 0.96
C ALA A 327 2.24 -27.75 2.18
N ALA A 328 1.15 -27.08 2.60
CA ALA A 328 0.33 -27.51 3.72
C ALA A 328 -0.35 -28.86 3.46
N GLU A 329 -0.86 -29.10 2.25
CA GLU A 329 -1.44 -30.38 1.83
C GLU A 329 -0.42 -31.53 1.86
N ALA A 330 0.84 -31.25 1.53
CA ALA A 330 1.94 -32.20 1.60
C ALA A 330 2.49 -32.42 3.04
N GLY A 331 1.99 -31.67 4.03
CA GLY A 331 2.46 -31.70 5.42
C GLY A 331 3.78 -30.95 5.66
N GLY A 332 4.19 -30.11 4.71
CA GLY A 332 5.22 -29.09 4.86
C GLY A 332 4.63 -27.72 5.18
N ASN A 333 5.44 -26.67 5.09
CA ASN A 333 4.95 -25.29 5.19
C ASN A 333 5.73 -24.36 4.27
N LEU A 334 5.05 -23.30 3.82
CA LEU A 334 5.68 -22.13 3.21
C LEU A 334 5.41 -20.92 4.11
N PHE A 335 6.49 -20.30 4.58
CA PHE A 335 6.46 -19.10 5.39
C PHE A 335 6.95 -17.92 4.57
N VAL A 336 6.13 -16.87 4.50
CA VAL A 336 6.56 -15.55 4.02
C VAL A 336 6.68 -14.66 5.24
N LEU A 337 7.85 -14.06 5.45
CA LEU A 337 8.03 -13.03 6.46
C LEU A 337 7.80 -11.64 5.86
N LEU A 338 7.34 -10.71 6.69
CA LEU A 338 7.20 -9.31 6.33
C LEU A 338 8.58 -8.64 6.43
N GLY A 339 9.07 -8.08 5.32
CA GLY A 339 10.22 -7.18 5.26
C GLY A 339 9.80 -5.71 5.22
N ASN A 340 10.76 -4.81 5.05
CA ASN A 340 10.42 -3.40 4.99
C ASN A 340 9.66 -3.04 3.72
N HIS A 341 9.94 -3.68 2.58
CA HIS A 341 9.24 -3.37 1.34
C HIS A 341 7.78 -3.84 1.36
N GLU A 342 7.44 -4.94 2.04
CA GLU A 342 6.03 -5.30 2.28
C GLU A 342 5.31 -4.20 3.07
N THR A 343 5.89 -3.73 4.18
CA THR A 343 5.25 -2.70 4.99
C THR A 343 5.12 -1.37 4.24
N MET A 344 6.12 -1.00 3.45
CA MET A 344 6.09 0.19 2.59
C MET A 344 4.99 0.10 1.54
N ALA A 345 4.96 -1.00 0.78
CA ALA A 345 3.97 -1.22 -0.26
C ALA A 345 2.53 -1.25 0.28
N LEU A 346 2.31 -1.83 1.47
CA LEU A 346 0.99 -1.94 2.09
C LEU A 346 0.51 -0.66 2.78
N THR A 347 1.42 0.27 3.11
CA THR A 347 1.10 1.53 3.81
C THR A 347 1.22 2.78 2.94
N GLY A 348 1.57 2.63 1.66
CA GLY A 348 1.55 3.73 0.69
C GLY A 348 2.88 4.43 0.46
N ASP A 349 4.00 3.81 0.82
CA ASP A 349 5.33 4.29 0.42
C ASP A 349 5.73 3.68 -0.93
N HIS A 350 5.98 4.55 -1.91
CA HIS A 350 6.05 4.21 -3.32
C HIS A 350 7.44 4.41 -3.94
N ARG A 351 8.46 4.69 -3.12
CA ARG A 351 9.79 5.15 -3.57
C ARG A 351 10.56 4.15 -4.45
N TYR A 352 10.27 2.85 -4.36
CA TYR A 352 11.03 1.79 -5.03
C TYR A 352 10.22 0.97 -6.03
N ILE A 353 9.00 1.41 -6.35
CA ILE A 353 8.09 0.69 -7.22
C ILE A 353 8.62 0.67 -8.65
N ASN A 354 8.51 -0.48 -9.31
CA ASN A 354 8.86 -0.64 -10.71
C ASN A 354 7.94 0.20 -11.63
N GLU A 355 8.49 0.74 -12.72
CA GLU A 355 7.77 1.57 -13.68
C GLU A 355 6.51 0.91 -14.28
N LYS A 356 6.47 -0.43 -14.39
CA LYS A 356 5.27 -1.18 -14.83
C LYS A 356 4.06 -0.83 -13.97
N TYR A 357 4.24 -0.87 -12.65
CA TYR A 357 3.17 -0.61 -11.70
C TYR A 357 2.81 0.86 -11.63
N ILE A 358 3.79 1.77 -11.75
CA ILE A 358 3.54 3.21 -11.85
C ILE A 358 2.69 3.53 -13.09
N TYR A 359 3.00 2.89 -14.22
CA TYR A 359 2.26 3.04 -15.46
C TYR A 359 0.78 2.63 -15.29
N PHE A 360 0.53 1.45 -14.73
CA PHE A 360 -0.83 0.95 -14.54
C PHE A 360 -1.63 1.74 -13.50
N THR A 361 -1.01 2.07 -12.36
CA THR A 361 -1.65 2.88 -11.31
C THR A 361 -1.99 4.29 -11.80
N SER A 362 -1.15 4.87 -12.67
CA SER A 362 -1.45 6.15 -13.33
C SER A 362 -2.62 6.07 -14.31
N TYR A 363 -2.81 4.93 -14.99
CA TYR A 363 -3.90 4.74 -15.96
C TYR A 363 -5.28 4.68 -15.28
N THR A 364 -5.39 4.05 -14.12
CA THR A 364 -6.65 3.94 -13.35
C THR A 364 -6.79 4.97 -12.23
N PHE A 365 -5.77 5.82 -12.02
CA PHE A 365 -5.71 6.74 -10.89
C PHE A 365 -5.84 6.04 -9.53
N THR A 366 -5.35 4.80 -9.43
CA THR A 366 -5.37 3.96 -8.23
C THR A 366 -4.00 4.02 -7.57
N ASN A 367 -3.91 4.04 -6.24
CA ASN A 367 -2.61 3.97 -5.57
C ASN A 367 -2.10 2.52 -5.53
N TYR A 368 -0.78 2.32 -5.59
CA TYR A 368 -0.21 0.97 -5.62
C TYR A 368 -0.60 0.11 -4.40
N PHE A 369 -0.68 0.72 -3.20
CA PHE A 369 -1.10 0.01 -2.00
C PHE A 369 -2.55 -0.50 -2.07
N GLN A 370 -3.41 0.15 -2.87
CA GLN A 370 -4.81 -0.25 -3.04
C GLN A 370 -4.93 -1.56 -3.83
N LEU A 371 -3.96 -1.87 -4.70
CA LEU A 371 -3.88 -3.16 -5.40
C LEU A 371 -3.67 -4.34 -4.44
N TYR A 372 -3.20 -4.06 -3.22
CA TYR A 372 -2.97 -5.02 -2.15
C TYR A 372 -3.69 -4.57 -0.86
N ALA A 373 -4.85 -3.91 -0.98
CA ALA A 373 -5.64 -3.46 0.16
C ALA A 373 -6.15 -4.65 1.00
N LYS A 374 -6.65 -4.39 2.22
CA LYS A 374 -7.17 -5.44 3.13
C LYS A 374 -8.42 -6.14 2.60
N GLU A 375 -9.03 -5.60 1.55
CA GLU A 375 -10.16 -6.16 0.82
C GLU A 375 -9.70 -7.12 -0.29
N THR A 376 -8.42 -7.07 -0.68
CA THR A 376 -7.87 -7.94 -1.73
C THR A 376 -7.43 -9.29 -1.16
N VAL A 377 -7.49 -10.35 -1.97
CA VAL A 377 -7.08 -11.71 -1.55
C VAL A 377 -5.61 -11.72 -1.11
N LEU A 378 -4.71 -11.22 -1.95
CA LEU A 378 -3.29 -11.13 -1.61
C LEU A 378 -3.03 -10.18 -0.44
N GLY A 379 -3.73 -9.04 -0.37
CA GLY A 379 -3.58 -8.10 0.75
C GLY A 379 -4.05 -8.66 2.09
N ARG A 380 -5.09 -9.50 2.12
CA ARG A 380 -5.52 -10.24 3.31
C ARG A 380 -4.49 -11.29 3.72
N TRP A 381 -3.99 -12.05 2.75
CA TRP A 381 -2.98 -13.08 3.00
C TRP A 381 -1.69 -12.49 3.56
N LEU A 382 -1.19 -11.39 2.96
CA LEU A 382 0.02 -10.70 3.40
C LEU A 382 -0.10 -10.14 4.82
N ARG A 383 -1.24 -9.54 5.17
CA ARG A 383 -1.49 -8.97 6.51
C ARG A 383 -1.61 -10.01 7.62
N ASN A 384 -1.61 -11.30 7.29
CA ASN A 384 -1.61 -12.41 8.23
C ASN A 384 -0.22 -13.06 8.38
N GLN A 385 0.80 -12.55 7.68
CA GLN A 385 2.17 -13.05 7.75
C GLN A 385 2.93 -12.52 8.97
N ASN A 386 3.97 -13.24 9.39
CA ASN A 386 4.79 -12.90 10.55
C ASN A 386 5.99 -12.02 10.15
N ALA A 387 6.51 -11.21 11.06
CA ALA A 387 7.82 -10.56 10.88
C ALA A 387 8.98 -11.44 11.36
N ILE A 388 8.73 -12.28 12.36
CA ILE A 388 9.71 -13.16 13.00
C ILE A 388 9.16 -14.59 13.06
N LEU A 389 10.01 -15.55 12.72
CA LEU A 389 9.70 -16.98 12.75
C LEU A 389 10.81 -17.76 13.46
N GLN A 390 10.44 -18.67 14.35
CA GLN A 390 11.34 -19.64 14.95
C GLN A 390 11.05 -21.04 14.40
N ILE A 391 12.05 -21.68 13.82
CA ILE A 391 11.99 -23.11 13.46
C ILE A 391 13.11 -23.82 14.22
N ASN A 392 12.76 -24.73 15.13
CA ASN A 392 13.72 -25.35 16.06
C ASN A 392 14.49 -24.27 16.85
N ASP A 393 15.82 -24.29 16.79
CA ASP A 393 16.76 -23.36 17.41
C ASP A 393 17.18 -22.20 16.48
N ASN A 394 16.53 -22.06 15.31
CA ASN A 394 16.83 -21.06 14.30
C ASN A 394 15.78 -19.94 14.31
N LEU A 395 16.25 -18.69 14.32
CA LEU A 395 15.41 -17.50 14.26
C LEU A 395 15.55 -16.82 12.89
N PHE A 396 14.44 -16.70 12.18
CA PHE A 396 14.34 -16.10 10.85
C PHE A 396 13.67 -14.73 10.95
N MET A 397 14.28 -13.74 10.29
CA MET A 397 13.74 -12.38 10.19
C MET A 397 14.36 -11.64 9.00
N HIS A 398 13.73 -10.54 8.61
CA HIS A 398 14.19 -9.77 7.46
C HIS A 398 15.56 -9.11 7.70
N ALA A 399 15.75 -8.27 8.74
CA ALA A 399 16.99 -7.51 8.90
C ALA A 399 17.83 -7.89 10.14
N GLY A 400 17.21 -7.99 11.33
CA GLY A 400 17.93 -8.31 12.57
C GLY A 400 17.44 -7.55 13.81
N ILE A 401 17.70 -8.05 15.03
CA ILE A 401 17.36 -7.36 16.28
C ILE A 401 18.51 -6.46 16.74
N SER A 402 18.28 -5.15 16.86
CA SER A 402 19.30 -4.25 17.41
C SER A 402 19.40 -4.35 18.94
N PRO A 403 20.56 -4.02 19.54
CA PRO A 403 20.68 -3.87 20.99
C PRO A 403 19.67 -2.89 21.59
N GLN A 404 19.38 -1.79 20.88
CA GLN A 404 18.41 -0.78 21.30
C GLN A 404 16.98 -1.35 21.33
N PHE A 405 16.64 -2.18 20.35
CA PHE A 405 15.34 -2.82 20.28
C PHE A 405 15.20 -3.92 21.34
N GLU A 406 16.23 -4.72 21.59
CA GLU A 406 16.20 -5.78 22.61
C GLU A 406 16.03 -5.24 24.04
N ILE A 407 16.43 -3.99 24.33
CA ILE A 407 16.15 -3.34 25.62
C ILE A 407 14.65 -3.19 25.88
N LYS A 408 13.81 -3.11 24.83
CA LYS A 408 12.35 -3.04 24.97
C LYS A 408 11.72 -4.35 25.42
N LYS A 409 12.44 -5.48 25.30
CA LYS A 409 12.05 -6.81 25.78
C LYS A 409 10.73 -7.35 25.23
N TYR A 410 10.35 -6.93 24.02
CA TYR A 410 9.22 -7.51 23.31
C TYR A 410 9.45 -9.00 23.01
N SER A 411 8.43 -9.81 23.21
CA SER A 411 8.39 -11.19 22.74
C SER A 411 8.16 -11.26 21.23
N PHE A 412 8.56 -12.37 20.60
CA PHE A 412 8.38 -12.54 19.15
C PHE A 412 6.91 -12.52 18.73
N ILE A 413 6.00 -13.02 19.58
CA ILE A 413 4.57 -12.97 19.32
C ILE A 413 4.01 -11.55 19.42
N GLU A 414 4.46 -10.74 20.39
CA GLU A 414 4.07 -9.32 20.48
C GLU A 414 4.49 -8.54 19.25
N ILE A 415 5.70 -8.79 18.73
CA ILE A 415 6.20 -8.15 17.51
C ILE A 415 5.31 -8.49 16.30
N ASN A 416 5.02 -9.78 16.10
CA ASN A 416 4.18 -10.23 14.99
C ASN A 416 2.76 -9.67 15.08
N LEU A 417 2.12 -9.76 16.26
CA LEU A 417 0.76 -9.29 16.46
C LEU A 417 0.66 -7.77 16.31
N ALA A 418 1.62 -7.01 16.84
CA ALA A 418 1.66 -5.56 16.68
C ALA A 418 1.69 -5.15 15.20
N LEU A 419 2.61 -5.74 14.43
CA LEU A 419 2.71 -5.43 13.00
C LEU A 419 1.47 -5.84 12.22
N GLN A 420 0.94 -7.05 12.48
CA GLN A 420 -0.30 -7.52 11.83
C GLN A 420 -1.48 -6.61 12.17
N ASN A 421 -1.65 -6.23 13.44
CA ASN A 421 -2.71 -5.33 13.87
C ASN A 421 -2.59 -3.96 13.21
N TYR A 422 -1.37 -3.41 13.14
CA TYR A 422 -1.09 -2.15 12.47
C TYR A 422 -1.50 -2.19 11.00
N LEU A 423 -1.02 -3.19 10.26
CA LEU A 423 -1.29 -3.32 8.82
C LEU A 423 -2.77 -3.59 8.51
N ASN A 424 -3.52 -4.19 9.45
CA ASN A 424 -4.97 -4.38 9.34
C ASN A 424 -5.79 -3.17 9.83
N SER A 425 -5.15 -2.18 10.46
CA SER A 425 -5.81 -0.98 10.96
C SER A 425 -5.78 0.16 9.94
N GLU A 426 -6.72 1.10 10.07
CA GLU A 426 -6.68 2.39 9.36
C GLU A 426 -5.97 3.47 10.21
N ALA A 427 -5.28 3.07 11.28
CA ALA A 427 -4.68 4.01 12.21
C ALA A 427 -3.35 4.56 11.68
N GLU A 428 -3.14 5.86 11.86
CA GLU A 428 -1.82 6.46 11.66
C GLU A 428 -0.81 5.88 12.65
N LEU A 429 0.44 5.74 12.21
CA LEU A 429 1.55 5.29 13.05
C LEU A 429 1.79 6.30 14.19
N LYS A 430 1.65 5.84 15.43
CA LYS A 430 1.84 6.67 16.62
C LYS A 430 3.24 6.50 17.18
N LYS A 431 3.94 7.60 17.42
CA LYS A 431 5.28 7.57 18.02
C LYS A 431 5.31 6.89 19.39
N GLY A 432 6.37 6.13 19.65
CA GLY A 432 6.60 5.44 20.93
C GLY A 432 5.73 4.20 21.14
N THR A 433 5.01 3.75 20.11
CA THR A 433 4.31 2.47 20.11
C THR A 433 5.25 1.33 19.69
N ILE A 434 4.83 0.08 19.91
CA ILE A 434 5.62 -1.09 19.49
C ILE A 434 5.75 -1.12 17.96
N GLU A 435 4.71 -0.71 17.24
CA GLU A 435 4.69 -0.57 15.78
C GLU A 435 5.76 0.44 15.31
N ASP A 436 5.86 1.58 15.98
CA ASP A 436 6.87 2.62 15.69
C ASP A 436 8.29 2.10 15.95
N ASP A 437 8.51 1.37 17.05
CA ASP A 437 9.79 0.72 17.32
C ASP A 437 10.12 -0.34 16.25
N ILE A 438 9.14 -1.13 15.78
CA ILE A 438 9.32 -2.17 14.75
C ILE A 438 9.71 -1.58 13.40
N LEU A 439 9.03 -0.49 13.01
CA LEU A 439 9.23 0.18 11.72
C LEU A 439 10.41 1.17 11.74
N SER A 440 11.02 1.41 12.91
CA SER A 440 12.20 2.26 13.05
C SER A 440 13.45 1.65 12.39
N ALA A 441 14.47 2.47 12.17
CA ALA A 441 15.77 2.03 11.67
C ALA A 441 16.51 1.04 12.60
N SER A 442 16.12 0.98 13.88
CA SER A 442 16.63 0.01 14.86
C SER A 442 15.75 -1.24 14.98
N GLY A 443 14.62 -1.27 14.29
CA GLY A 443 13.66 -2.37 14.33
C GLY A 443 14.05 -3.56 13.44
N PRO A 444 13.37 -4.70 13.63
CA PRO A 444 13.67 -5.97 12.97
C PRO A 444 13.57 -5.97 11.44
N LEU A 445 12.90 -4.97 10.86
CA LEU A 445 12.70 -4.84 9.41
C LEU A 445 13.75 -3.96 8.73
N TRP A 446 14.56 -3.20 9.47
CA TRP A 446 15.48 -2.20 8.86
C TRP A 446 16.91 -2.30 9.37
N TYR A 447 17.15 -3.02 10.47
CA TYR A 447 18.43 -2.95 11.15
C TYR A 447 19.58 -3.60 10.38
N ARG A 448 20.64 -2.83 10.11
CA ARG A 448 21.80 -3.24 9.29
C ARG A 448 23.07 -3.56 10.08
N GLY A 449 23.01 -3.66 11.41
CA GLY A 449 24.20 -3.77 12.26
C GLY A 449 24.93 -5.13 12.21
N TYR A 450 24.38 -6.13 11.52
CA TYR A 450 24.97 -7.47 11.40
C TYR A 450 25.84 -7.68 10.16
N SER A 451 25.82 -6.74 9.21
CA SER A 451 26.64 -6.80 8.00
C SER A 451 27.71 -5.70 8.03
N TYR A 452 28.89 -6.02 7.50
CA TYR A 452 29.94 -5.03 7.25
C TYR A 452 29.54 -4.17 6.04
N SER A 453 28.64 -3.21 6.25
CA SER A 453 28.27 -2.23 5.23
C SER A 453 28.98 -0.91 5.51
N LYS A 454 29.26 -0.13 4.45
CA LYS A 454 29.81 1.24 4.52
C LYS A 454 28.89 2.26 5.22
N ASN A 455 27.82 1.80 5.87
CA ASN A 455 26.83 2.64 6.52
C ASN A 455 27.30 3.13 7.90
N THR A 456 26.65 4.19 8.37
CA THR A 456 26.88 4.83 9.68
C THR A 456 26.39 4.00 10.87
N THR A 457 25.74 2.85 10.64
CA THR A 457 25.22 1.98 11.70
C THR A 457 26.36 1.22 12.38
N PRO A 458 26.55 1.35 13.70
CA PRO A 458 27.56 0.59 14.42
C PRO A 458 27.33 -0.92 14.29
N GLN A 459 28.40 -1.66 14.05
CA GLN A 459 28.36 -3.12 14.01
C GLN A 459 28.01 -3.68 15.39
N VAL A 460 27.16 -4.70 15.42
CA VAL A 460 26.80 -5.41 16.65
C VAL A 460 28.03 -6.16 17.20
N PRO A 461 28.34 -6.08 18.51
CA PRO A 461 29.40 -6.87 19.12
C PRO A 461 29.05 -8.37 19.20
N GLN A 462 30.04 -9.26 19.05
CA GLN A 462 29.89 -10.72 19.24
C GLN A 462 29.16 -11.06 20.55
N GLN A 463 29.58 -10.44 21.65
CA GLN A 463 29.00 -10.66 22.97
C GLN A 463 27.48 -10.41 23.02
N PHE A 464 26.97 -9.44 22.25
CA PHE A 464 25.53 -9.22 22.18
C PHE A 464 24.82 -10.40 21.50
N VAL A 465 25.37 -10.90 20.39
CA VAL A 465 24.82 -12.04 19.65
C VAL A 465 24.76 -13.27 20.55
N ASP A 466 25.85 -13.54 21.27
CA ASP A 466 25.95 -14.66 22.20
C ASP A 466 24.87 -14.57 23.29
N VAL A 467 24.83 -13.45 24.00
CA VAL A 467 23.88 -13.23 25.10
C VAL A 467 22.43 -13.26 24.61
N PHE A 468 22.16 -12.66 23.46
CA PHE A 468 20.81 -12.64 22.88
C PHE A 468 20.34 -14.07 22.57
N LEU A 469 21.13 -14.83 21.80
CA LEU A 469 20.78 -16.19 21.41
C LEU A 469 20.64 -17.12 22.61
N ASP A 470 21.59 -17.08 23.55
CA ASP A 470 21.57 -17.88 24.77
C ASP A 470 20.32 -17.56 25.61
N SER A 471 19.98 -16.28 25.77
CA SER A 471 18.81 -15.84 26.55
C SER A 471 17.46 -16.31 25.96
N LYS A 472 17.43 -16.64 24.67
CA LYS A 472 16.24 -17.11 23.95
C LYS A 472 16.27 -18.62 23.68
N GLY A 473 17.34 -19.33 24.07
CA GLY A 473 17.53 -20.74 23.76
C GLY A 473 17.64 -21.01 22.25
N LEU A 474 18.31 -20.13 21.53
CA LEU A 474 18.50 -20.19 20.09
C LEU A 474 19.98 -20.48 19.78
N SER A 475 20.24 -21.12 18.65
CA SER A 475 21.61 -21.35 18.18
C SER A 475 22.01 -20.35 17.11
N ARG A 476 21.06 -19.87 16.28
CA ARG A 476 21.38 -19.02 15.13
C ARG A 476 20.28 -18.04 14.76
N MET A 477 20.68 -16.93 14.13
CA MET A 477 19.81 -16.03 13.37
C MET A 477 20.06 -16.16 11.87
N ILE A 478 19.00 -16.15 11.07
CA ILE A 478 19.03 -16.17 9.61
C ILE A 478 18.39 -14.88 9.13
N LEU A 479 19.16 -14.06 8.40
CA LEU A 479 18.86 -12.67 8.08
C LEU A 479 18.92 -12.41 6.56
N GLY A 480 18.00 -11.57 6.06
CA GLY A 480 17.99 -11.00 4.70
C GLY A 480 18.47 -9.54 4.67
N HIS A 481 17.83 -8.69 3.85
CA HIS A 481 17.91 -7.21 3.80
C HIS A 481 19.25 -6.57 3.39
N ASN A 482 20.36 -7.23 3.73
CA ASN A 482 21.71 -6.76 3.50
C ASN A 482 22.34 -7.57 2.37
N GLU A 483 22.33 -6.98 1.17
CA GLU A 483 22.87 -7.60 -0.03
C GLU A 483 24.35 -7.98 0.15
N LEU A 484 24.66 -9.26 -0.06
CA LEU A 484 26.01 -9.81 -0.04
C LEU A 484 26.36 -10.44 -1.39
N PRO A 485 27.66 -10.63 -1.70
CA PRO A 485 28.09 -11.39 -2.88
C PRO A 485 27.67 -12.87 -2.86
N GLY A 486 27.30 -13.40 -1.69
CA GLY A 486 26.84 -14.77 -1.51
C GLY A 486 26.46 -15.07 -0.06
N ILE A 487 25.69 -16.13 0.16
CA ILE A 487 25.17 -16.49 1.49
C ILE A 487 26.31 -16.84 2.46
N SER A 488 26.58 -16.05 3.48
CA SER A 488 27.72 -16.28 4.38
C SER A 488 27.32 -16.41 5.84
N THR A 489 28.18 -17.07 6.61
CA THR A 489 28.15 -17.12 8.07
C THR A 489 28.97 -15.97 8.66
N SER A 490 28.56 -15.49 9.81
CA SER A 490 29.29 -14.52 10.63
C SER A 490 28.99 -14.77 12.11
N TYR A 491 29.72 -14.08 12.98
CA TYR A 491 29.59 -14.20 14.42
C TYR A 491 29.81 -15.62 14.95
N GLU A 492 30.89 -16.29 14.51
CA GLU A 492 31.20 -17.69 14.84
C GLU A 492 30.07 -18.66 14.42
N GLY A 493 29.54 -18.45 13.21
CA GLY A 493 28.43 -19.24 12.65
C GLY A 493 27.04 -18.96 13.26
N LYS A 494 26.92 -18.02 14.20
CA LYS A 494 25.64 -17.70 14.88
C LYS A 494 24.71 -16.83 14.04
N VAL A 495 25.22 -16.17 13.01
CA VAL A 495 24.42 -15.40 12.06
C VAL A 495 24.67 -15.92 10.65
N VAL A 496 23.59 -16.16 9.91
CA VAL A 496 23.63 -16.54 8.50
C VAL A 496 22.92 -15.46 7.70
N SER A 497 23.66 -14.72 6.89
CA SER A 497 23.10 -13.71 5.99
C SER A 497 22.84 -14.35 4.64
N ILE A 498 21.58 -14.36 4.21
CA ILE A 498 21.14 -15.09 3.02
C ILE A 498 20.70 -14.20 1.87
N ASP A 499 20.70 -12.87 2.05
CA ASP A 499 20.36 -11.93 0.98
C ASP A 499 21.53 -11.78 0.00
N VAL A 500 21.27 -12.18 -1.24
CA VAL A 500 22.24 -12.17 -2.33
C VAL A 500 21.63 -11.42 -3.48
N GLN A 501 22.34 -10.40 -3.96
CA GLN A 501 21.88 -9.59 -5.07
C GLN A 501 21.60 -10.45 -6.31
N ILE A 502 20.33 -10.49 -6.72
CA ILE A 502 19.89 -11.19 -7.93
C ILE A 502 20.22 -10.31 -9.15
N ASP A 503 21.17 -10.76 -9.96
CA ASP A 503 21.56 -10.10 -11.19
C ASP A 503 20.46 -10.19 -12.26
N GLU A 504 20.60 -9.43 -13.34
CA GLU A 504 19.61 -9.42 -14.43
C GLU A 504 19.42 -10.79 -15.10
N SER A 505 20.43 -11.66 -15.06
CA SER A 505 20.35 -13.01 -15.60
C SER A 505 19.64 -14.00 -14.68
N GLY A 506 19.47 -13.64 -13.40
CA GLY A 506 18.98 -14.50 -12.34
C GLY A 506 19.96 -15.58 -11.87
N LYS A 507 21.17 -15.67 -12.44
CA LYS A 507 22.13 -16.76 -12.16
C LYS A 507 22.84 -16.60 -10.82
N SER A 508 22.93 -15.39 -10.29
CA SER A 508 23.49 -15.13 -8.97
C SER A 508 22.55 -15.55 -7.82
N ALA A 509 21.28 -15.86 -8.10
CA ALA A 509 20.31 -16.24 -7.08
C ALA A 509 20.80 -17.44 -6.26
N GLN A 510 20.62 -17.34 -4.95
CA GLN A 510 21.03 -18.36 -3.98
C GLN A 510 19.93 -18.59 -2.95
N GLY A 511 19.92 -19.80 -2.38
CA GLY A 511 19.10 -20.16 -1.23
C GLY A 511 19.92 -20.88 -0.18
N LEU A 512 19.44 -20.87 1.07
CA LEU A 512 20.04 -21.60 2.18
C LEU A 512 19.27 -22.88 2.42
N LEU A 513 19.92 -24.03 2.34
CA LEU A 513 19.36 -25.31 2.77
C LEU A 513 19.92 -25.68 4.15
N ILE A 514 19.03 -25.88 5.13
CA ILE A 514 19.35 -26.38 6.47
C ILE A 514 18.89 -27.83 6.54
N ALA A 515 19.85 -28.75 6.64
CA ALA A 515 19.61 -30.19 6.72
C ALA A 515 20.22 -30.72 8.02
N GLY A 516 19.39 -30.78 9.08
CA GLY A 516 19.85 -31.01 10.44
C GLY A 516 20.80 -29.91 10.91
N THR A 517 22.03 -30.26 11.26
CA THR A 517 23.05 -29.29 11.70
C THR A 517 23.83 -28.65 10.55
N LYS A 518 23.69 -29.17 9.31
CA LYS A 518 24.46 -28.72 8.16
C LYS A 518 23.75 -27.59 7.42
N LEU A 519 24.54 -26.60 7.00
CA LEU A 519 24.10 -25.45 6.23
C LEU A 519 24.70 -25.52 4.84
N TYR A 520 23.88 -25.41 3.81
CA TYR A 520 24.32 -25.40 2.43
C TYR A 520 23.88 -24.12 1.72
N ARG A 521 24.83 -23.42 1.11
CA ARG A 521 24.53 -22.43 0.09
C ARG A 521 24.17 -23.16 -1.20
N CYS A 522 22.98 -22.91 -1.70
CA CYS A 522 22.40 -23.54 -2.87
C CYS A 522 22.36 -22.52 -4.02
N TYR A 523 22.87 -22.89 -5.19
CA TYR A 523 22.99 -22.01 -6.35
C TYR A 523 21.80 -22.19 -7.30
N ALA A 524 21.57 -21.17 -8.14
CA ALA A 524 20.54 -21.20 -9.19
C ALA A 524 20.71 -22.36 -10.19
N ASP A 525 21.89 -22.97 -10.31
CA ASP A 525 22.16 -24.13 -11.17
C ASP A 525 22.00 -25.49 -10.46
N GLY A 526 21.59 -25.49 -9.18
CA GLY A 526 21.39 -26.69 -8.36
C GLY A 526 22.64 -27.21 -7.65
N ARG A 527 23.82 -26.59 -7.86
CA ARG A 527 25.00 -26.89 -7.05
C ARG A 527 24.76 -26.50 -5.59
N ARG A 528 25.38 -27.23 -4.68
CA ARG A 528 25.33 -26.99 -3.23
C ARG A 528 26.75 -26.92 -2.68
N GLU A 529 27.00 -25.96 -1.82
CA GLU A 529 28.27 -25.76 -1.11
C GLU A 529 28.00 -25.74 0.40
N LEU A 530 28.74 -26.56 1.15
CA LEU A 530 28.62 -26.57 2.62
C LEU A 530 29.22 -25.27 3.16
N LEU A 531 28.48 -24.56 4.02
CA LEU A 531 28.99 -23.37 4.68
C LEU A 531 29.90 -23.75 5.85
N ASP A 532 31.05 -23.08 5.92
CA ASP A 532 31.97 -23.21 7.06
C ASP A 532 31.33 -22.60 8.31
N ASN A 533 31.28 -23.37 9.39
CA ASN A 533 30.80 -22.92 10.71
C ASN A 533 31.82 -22.03 11.46
N LYS A 534 32.70 -21.32 10.74
CA LYS A 534 33.77 -20.51 11.35
C LYS A 534 33.30 -19.13 11.77
#